data_AF-A0A2L2YQ92-F1
#
_entry.id   AF-A0A2L2YQ92-F1
#
_cell.length_a   1.000
_cell.length_b   1.000
_cell.length_c   1.000
_cell.angle_alpha   90.00
_cell.angle_beta   90.00
_cell.angle_gamma   90.00
#
_symmetry.space_group_name_H-M   'P 1'
#
loop_
_entity.id
_entity.type
_entity.pdbx_description
1 polymer ?
#
loop_
_entity_poly.entity_id
_entity_poly.type
_entity_poly.pdbx_seq_one_letter_code
_entity_poly.pdbx_strand_id
1 'polypeptide(L)'
;EPESTKQTYTPYYIANFRHILHCVLNVDDNKILFNEEDMNFVNAFNSISDTSQKLYVRLFQRKYKWLRCDKINYPDITTNAFLCLEELSKACLVDSSISDMDLETALNLLSLPEAKCLAKHYNFNS
;
A
#
# COMPACT_ATOMS: atom_id res chain seq x y z
N GLU A 1 -18.12 35.50 9.17
CA GLU A 1 -18.56 34.38 8.31
C GLU A 1 -18.45 33.11 9.14
N PRO A 2 -19.45 32.20 9.15
CA PRO A 2 -19.28 30.94 9.86
C PRO A 2 -18.40 30.03 9.00
N GLU A 3 -17.34 29.50 9.60
CA GLU A 3 -16.46 28.50 9.00
C GLU A 3 -17.31 27.27 8.60
N SER A 4 -17.35 27.00 7.30
CA SER A 4 -17.96 25.79 6.77
C SER A 4 -17.17 24.58 7.29
N THR A 5 -17.75 23.88 8.27
CA THR A 5 -17.31 22.55 8.68
C THR A 5 -17.40 21.64 7.45
N LYS A 6 -16.27 21.45 6.75
CA LYS A 6 -16.15 20.48 5.66
C LYS A 6 -16.48 19.10 6.23
N GLN A 7 -17.67 18.62 5.94
CA GLN A 7 -18.11 17.28 6.28
C GLN A 7 -17.12 16.30 5.64
N THR A 8 -16.30 15.66 6.46
CA THR A 8 -15.29 14.68 6.02
C THR A 8 -16.01 13.45 5.51
N TYR A 9 -16.27 13.40 4.21
CA TYR A 9 -16.81 12.23 3.53
C TYR A 9 -15.78 11.09 3.57
N THR A 10 -16.15 9.97 4.18
CA THR A 10 -15.34 8.74 4.14
C THR A 10 -15.62 8.02 2.82
N PRO A 11 -14.62 7.80 1.95
CA PRO A 11 -14.82 7.08 0.71
C PRO A 11 -15.35 5.66 0.94
N TYR A 12 -16.24 5.19 0.07
CA TYR A 12 -16.87 3.88 0.21
C TYR A 12 -15.87 2.72 0.29
N TYR A 13 -14.74 2.80 -0.42
CA TYR A 13 -13.76 1.70 -0.45
C TYR A 13 -13.13 1.43 0.93
N ILE A 14 -12.77 2.48 1.68
CA ILE A 14 -12.17 2.34 3.01
C ILE A 14 -13.25 2.03 4.06
N ALA A 15 -14.45 2.60 3.92
CA ALA A 15 -15.59 2.26 4.77
C ALA A 15 -15.95 0.78 4.66
N ASN A 16 -16.03 0.24 3.44
CA ASN A 16 -16.31 -1.17 3.19
C ASN A 16 -15.21 -2.06 3.74
N PHE A 17 -13.94 -1.72 3.53
CA PHE A 17 -12.82 -2.52 4.04
C PHE A 17 -12.85 -2.63 5.58
N ARG A 18 -13.01 -1.49 6.27
CA ARG A 18 -13.15 -1.45 7.74
C ARG A 18 -14.38 -2.22 8.22
N HIS A 19 -15.50 -2.10 7.51
CA HIS A 19 -16.73 -2.82 7.83
C HIS A 19 -16.55 -4.33 7.69
N ILE A 20 -15.89 -4.80 6.63
CA ILE A 20 -15.61 -6.23 6.41
C ILE A 20 -14.71 -6.76 7.54
N LEU A 21 -13.62 -6.07 7.87
CA LEU A 21 -12.75 -6.46 9.00
C LEU A 21 -13.54 -6.56 10.31
N HIS A 22 -14.34 -5.53 10.62
CA HIS A 22 -15.18 -5.53 11.82
C HIS A 22 -16.18 -6.68 11.84
N CYS A 23 -16.89 -6.93 10.73
CA CYS A 23 -17.88 -8.00 10.65
C CYS A 23 -17.24 -9.39 10.77
N VAL A 24 -16.11 -9.62 10.12
CA VAL A 24 -15.41 -10.90 10.16
C VAL A 24 -14.86 -11.18 11.56
N LEU A 25 -14.22 -10.18 12.19
CA LEU A 25 -13.56 -10.34 13.49
C LEU A 25 -14.53 -10.38 14.68
N ASN A 26 -15.77 -9.92 14.54
CA ASN A 26 -16.76 -9.97 15.62
C ASN A 26 -17.57 -11.28 15.67
N VAL A 27 -17.40 -12.18 14.71
CA VAL A 27 -17.99 -13.51 14.76
C VAL A 27 -17.05 -14.43 15.52
N ASP A 28 -17.47 -14.95 16.68
CA ASP A 28 -16.62 -15.77 17.55
C ASP A 28 -16.09 -17.03 16.84
N ASP A 29 -16.90 -17.66 15.99
CA ASP A 29 -16.49 -18.81 15.17
C ASP A 29 -15.44 -18.46 14.11
N ASN A 30 -15.32 -17.19 13.71
CA ASN A 30 -14.27 -16.76 12.79
C ASN A 30 -12.96 -16.47 13.52
N LYS A 31 -13.01 -16.00 14.77
CA LYS A 31 -11.81 -15.61 15.54
C LYS A 31 -10.81 -16.75 15.67
N ILE A 32 -11.29 -17.99 15.77
CA ILE A 32 -10.43 -19.19 15.87
C ILE A 32 -9.62 -19.47 14.59
N LEU A 33 -9.97 -18.84 13.46
CA LEU A 33 -9.28 -19.01 12.17
C LEU A 33 -8.08 -18.06 12.02
N PHE A 34 -7.97 -17.05 12.87
CA PHE A 34 -6.90 -16.04 12.80
C PHE A 34 -5.84 -16.33 13.87
N ASN A 35 -4.59 -16.41 13.43
CA ASN A 35 -3.46 -16.59 14.33
C ASN A 35 -2.94 -15.22 14.85
N GLU A 36 -1.87 -15.25 15.63
CA GLU A 36 -1.25 -14.04 16.17
C GLU A 36 -0.74 -13.09 15.07
N GLU A 37 -0.18 -13.63 13.98
CA GLU A 37 0.32 -12.84 12.85
C GLU A 37 -0.82 -12.12 12.12
N ASP A 38 -1.95 -12.78 11.90
CA ASP A 38 -3.16 -12.18 11.33
C ASP A 38 -3.67 -11.02 12.21
N MET A 39 -3.69 -11.23 13.52
CA MET A 39 -4.13 -10.19 14.46
C MET A 39 -3.12 -9.05 14.56
N ASN A 40 -1.82 -9.33 14.43
CA ASN A 40 -0.78 -8.30 14.34
C ASN A 40 -0.97 -7.43 13.10
N PHE A 41 -1.32 -8.02 11.96
CA PHE A 41 -1.68 -7.26 10.76
C PHE A 41 -2.90 -6.35 11.01
N VAL A 42 -3.97 -6.86 11.62
CA VAL A 42 -5.18 -6.07 11.94
C VAL A 42 -4.85 -4.91 12.87
N ASN A 43 -4.04 -5.17 13.91
CA ASN A 43 -3.63 -4.15 14.86
C ASN A 43 -2.75 -3.09 14.20
N ALA A 44 -1.77 -3.51 13.39
CA ALA A 44 -0.93 -2.61 12.60
C ALA A 44 -1.79 -1.70 11.70
N PHE A 45 -2.72 -2.28 10.93
CA PHE A 45 -3.63 -1.53 10.08
C PHE A 45 -4.49 -0.52 10.86
N ASN A 46 -4.99 -0.88 12.04
CA ASN A 46 -5.81 0.01 12.87
C ASN A 46 -4.99 1.13 13.53
N SER A 47 -3.68 0.95 13.72
CA SER A 47 -2.80 1.90 14.40
C SER A 47 -2.22 3.01 13.52
N ILE A 48 -2.18 2.81 12.20
CA ILE A 48 -1.67 3.79 11.23
C ILE A 48 -2.70 4.89 10.92
N SER A 49 -2.23 6.02 10.40
CA SER A 49 -3.05 7.18 10.04
C SER A 49 -4.18 6.85 9.05
N ASP A 50 -5.29 7.60 9.11
CA ASP A 50 -6.41 7.44 8.17
C ASP A 50 -6.00 7.58 6.70
N THR A 51 -5.04 8.48 6.42
CA THR A 51 -4.43 8.65 5.10
C THR A 51 -3.66 7.40 4.65
N SER A 52 -2.89 6.78 5.55
CA SER A 52 -2.14 5.56 5.23
C SER A 52 -3.06 4.35 5.12
N GLN A 53 -4.11 4.24 5.92
CA GLN A 53 -5.14 3.21 5.75
C GLN A 53 -5.82 3.33 4.38
N LYS A 54 -6.20 4.55 3.98
CA LYS A 54 -6.76 4.81 2.65
C LYS A 54 -5.79 4.40 1.54
N LEU A 55 -4.51 4.75 1.65
CA LEU A 55 -3.50 4.37 0.67
C LEU A 55 -3.32 2.85 0.62
N TYR A 56 -3.23 2.18 1.78
CA TYR A 56 -3.12 0.73 1.87
C TYR A 56 -4.26 0.05 1.12
N VAL A 57 -5.52 0.42 1.39
CA VAL A 57 -6.67 -0.21 0.73
C VAL A 57 -6.66 0.03 -0.79
N ARG A 58 -6.22 1.21 -1.24
CA ARG A 58 -6.03 1.46 -2.68
C ARG A 58 -4.97 0.55 -3.30
N LEU A 59 -3.86 0.30 -2.60
CA LEU A 59 -2.81 -0.58 -3.07
C LEU A 59 -3.25 -2.05 -3.03
N PHE A 60 -3.94 -2.47 -1.97
CA PHE A 60 -4.50 -3.81 -1.78
C PHE A 60 -5.49 -4.20 -2.90
N GLN A 61 -6.27 -3.23 -3.40
CA GLN A 61 -7.21 -3.45 -4.51
C GLN A 61 -6.55 -3.54 -5.90
N ARG A 62 -5.25 -3.22 -6.02
CA ARG A 62 -4.49 -3.38 -7.28
C ARG A 62 -3.98 -4.79 -7.43
N LYS A 63 -3.54 -5.14 -8.65
CA LYS A 63 -2.79 -6.38 -8.87
C LYS A 63 -1.54 -6.40 -7.96
N TYR A 64 -1.33 -7.51 -7.25
CA TYR A 64 -0.15 -7.75 -6.44
C TYR A 64 1.11 -7.76 -7.31
N LYS A 65 1.94 -6.73 -7.15
CA LYS A 65 3.23 -6.56 -7.81
C LYS A 65 4.01 -5.45 -7.14
N TRP A 66 5.31 -5.42 -7.38
CA TRP A 66 6.13 -4.26 -7.04
C TRP A 66 5.67 -3.02 -7.79
N LEU A 67 5.72 -1.88 -7.11
CA LEU A 67 5.34 -0.58 -7.62
C LEU A 67 6.47 0.39 -7.34
N ARG A 68 6.81 1.21 -8.33
CA ARG A 68 7.72 2.32 -8.08
C ARG A 68 7.00 3.40 -7.27
N CYS A 69 7.67 3.92 -6.24
CA CYS A 69 7.11 4.96 -5.38
C CYS A 69 6.68 6.22 -6.18
N ASP A 70 7.43 6.59 -7.22
CA ASP A 70 7.12 7.73 -8.11
C ASP A 70 5.86 7.53 -8.98
N LYS A 71 5.35 6.29 -9.05
CA LYS A 71 4.10 5.94 -9.76
C LYS A 71 2.92 5.74 -8.81
N ILE A 72 3.10 5.96 -7.52
CA ILE A 72 2.03 5.92 -6.52
C ILE A 72 1.53 7.35 -6.33
N ASN A 73 0.40 7.69 -6.95
CA ASN A 73 -0.19 9.03 -6.88
C ASN A 73 -1.69 8.93 -6.61
N TYR A 74 -2.11 9.40 -5.44
CA TYR A 74 -3.50 9.49 -4.99
C TYR A 74 -3.76 10.86 -4.35
N PRO A 75 -3.98 11.90 -5.17
CA PRO A 75 -4.11 13.27 -4.68
C PRO A 75 -5.38 13.50 -3.84
N ASP A 76 -6.36 12.60 -3.94
CA ASP A 76 -7.55 12.54 -3.07
C ASP A 76 -7.23 12.02 -1.66
N ILE A 77 -6.05 11.42 -1.45
CA ILE A 77 -5.62 10.83 -0.18
C ILE A 77 -4.51 11.66 0.47
N THR A 78 -3.46 11.98 -0.28
CA THR A 78 -2.27 12.68 0.25
C THR A 78 -1.56 13.47 -0.83
N THR A 79 -0.96 14.59 -0.45
CA THR A 79 -0.04 15.35 -1.30
C THR A 79 1.36 14.75 -1.35
N ASN A 80 1.70 13.89 -0.39
CA ASN A 80 2.98 13.20 -0.31
C ASN A 80 2.79 11.72 0.03
N ALA A 81 2.77 10.88 -1.00
CA ALA A 81 2.64 9.44 -0.85
C ALA A 81 3.81 8.80 -0.08
N PHE A 82 5.00 9.41 -0.10
CA PHE A 82 6.18 8.86 0.56
C PHE A 82 6.01 8.76 2.08
N LEU A 83 5.39 9.76 2.72
CA LEU A 83 5.12 9.72 4.16
C LEU A 83 4.21 8.55 4.54
N CYS A 84 3.17 8.31 3.74
CA CYS A 84 2.28 7.17 3.94
C CYS A 84 3.00 5.83 3.68
N LEU A 85 3.82 5.74 2.64
CA LEU A 85 4.59 4.53 2.34
C LEU A 85 5.62 4.21 3.43
N GLU A 86 6.25 5.24 4.01
CA GLU A 86 7.17 5.08 5.15
C GLU A 86 6.42 4.55 6.39
N GLU A 87 5.26 5.11 6.71
CA GLU A 87 4.42 4.64 7.81
C GLU A 87 3.97 3.18 7.58
N LEU A 88 3.52 2.85 6.36
CA LEU A 88 3.12 1.49 5.99
C LEU A 88 4.28 0.50 6.10
N SER A 89 5.49 0.89 5.69
CA SER A 89 6.68 0.04 5.79
C SER A 89 7.09 -0.17 7.25
N LYS A 90 7.01 0.86 8.10
CA LYS A 90 7.28 0.74 9.55
C LYS A 90 6.27 -0.15 10.26
N ALA A 91 5.02 -0.17 9.77
CA ALA A 91 3.96 -1.04 10.27
C ALA A 91 3.98 -2.45 9.65
N CYS A 92 4.97 -2.79 8.82
CA CYS A 92 5.07 -4.05 8.10
C CYS A 92 3.84 -4.38 7.21
N LEU A 93 3.13 -3.36 6.73
CA LEU A 93 1.95 -3.51 5.86
C LEU A 93 2.30 -3.50 4.37
N VAL A 94 3.51 -3.04 4.02
CA VAL A 94 4.07 -3.12 2.68
C VAL A 94 5.52 -3.56 2.75
N ASP A 95 5.94 -4.32 1.76
CA ASP A 95 7.34 -4.67 1.57
C ASP A 95 8.06 -3.57 0.79
N SER A 96 9.26 -3.21 1.27
CA SER A 96 10.18 -2.27 0.63
C SER A 96 11.57 -2.89 0.41
N SER A 97 11.76 -4.14 0.81
CA SER A 97 13.00 -4.88 0.70
C SER A 97 13.23 -5.38 -0.73
N ILE A 98 14.40 -5.06 -1.29
CA ILE A 98 14.75 -5.48 -2.66
C ILE A 98 15.44 -6.86 -2.62
N SER A 99 15.78 -7.37 -1.44
CA SER A 99 16.52 -8.63 -1.25
C SER A 99 15.83 -9.84 -1.88
N ASP A 100 14.50 -9.87 -1.84
CA ASP A 100 13.69 -10.99 -2.34
C ASP A 100 13.14 -10.74 -3.76
N MET A 101 13.54 -9.63 -4.40
CA MET A 101 13.10 -9.29 -5.75
C MET A 101 13.92 -10.07 -6.78
N ASP A 102 13.23 -10.85 -7.62
CA ASP A 102 13.86 -11.51 -8.75
C ASP A 102 14.26 -10.52 -9.86
N LEU A 103 15.23 -10.92 -10.69
CA LEU A 103 15.77 -10.07 -11.74
C LEU A 103 14.71 -9.66 -12.78
N GLU A 104 13.80 -10.57 -13.16
CA GLU A 104 12.76 -10.26 -14.15
C GLU A 104 11.82 -9.19 -13.64
N THR A 105 11.39 -9.31 -12.38
CA THR A 105 10.60 -8.29 -11.68
C THR A 105 11.34 -6.96 -11.62
N ALA A 106 12.63 -6.96 -11.25
CA ALA A 106 13.44 -5.75 -11.19
C ALA A 106 13.53 -5.06 -12.56
N LEU A 107 13.74 -5.83 -13.64
CA LEU A 107 13.78 -5.31 -15.01
C LEU A 107 12.42 -4.75 -15.45
N ASN A 108 11.32 -5.41 -15.07
CA ASN A 108 9.96 -4.96 -15.36
C ASN A 108 9.54 -3.67 -14.60
N LEU A 109 10.29 -3.29 -13.55
CA LEU A 109 10.11 -2.01 -12.85
C LEU A 109 10.84 -0.85 -13.51
N LEU A 110 11.78 -1.12 -14.42
CA LEU A 110 12.50 -0.06 -15.10
C LEU A 110 11.60 0.63 -16.11
N SER A 111 11.72 1.95 -16.19
CA SER A 111 11.23 2.70 -17.33
C SER A 111 12.08 2.37 -18.57
N LEU A 112 11.53 2.61 -19.76
CA LEU A 112 12.25 2.38 -21.01
C LEU A 112 13.61 3.11 -21.09
N PRO A 113 13.76 4.38 -20.65
CA PRO A 113 15.06 5.04 -20.59
C PRO A 113 16.06 4.35 -19.65
N GLU A 114 15.62 3.92 -18.46
CA GLU A 114 16.47 3.23 -17.48
C GLU A 114 16.93 1.87 -18.02
N ALA A 115 16.01 1.10 -18.64
CA ALA A 115 16.34 -0.18 -19.27
C ALA A 115 17.34 -0.02 -20.42
N LYS A 116 17.20 1.02 -21.26
CA LYS A 116 18.18 1.35 -22.31
C LYS A 116 19.53 1.74 -21.75
N CYS A 117 19.55 2.50 -20.67
CA CYS A 117 20.79 2.88 -19.98
C CYS A 117 21.51 1.66 -19.44
N LEU A 118 20.78 0.76 -18.77
CA LEU A 118 21.29 -0.51 -18.27
C LEU A 118 21.83 -1.38 -19.40
N ALA A 119 21.09 -1.50 -20.51
CA ALA A 119 21.50 -2.29 -21.67
C ALA A 119 22.84 -1.80 -22.26
N LYS A 120 23.03 -0.48 -22.34
CA LYS A 120 24.29 0.13 -22.78
C LYS A 120 25.44 -0.11 -21.80
N HIS A 121 25.19 0.02 -20.50
CA HIS A 121 26.22 -0.15 -19.47
C HIS A 121 26.86 -1.55 -19.52
N TYR A 122 26.06 -2.58 -19.80
CA TYR A 122 26.50 -3.97 -19.91
C TYR A 122 26.83 -4.42 -21.35
N ASN A 123 26.88 -3.50 -22.31
CA ASN A 123 27.21 -3.78 -23.72
C ASN A 123 26.31 -4.82 -24.42
N PHE A 124 25.03 -4.94 -24.00
CA PHE A 124 24.08 -5.87 -24.62
C PHE A 124 23.75 -5.55 -26.09
N ASN A 125 24.20 -4.39 -26.61
CA ASN A 125 24.09 -3.97 -28.01
C ASN A 125 25.47 -3.80 -28.66
N SER A 126 26.36 -4.79 -28.51
CA SER A 126 27.54 -4.94 -29.38
C SER A 126 27.18 -5.75 -30.61
#